data_AF-A0A2U1MLB0-F1
#
_entry.id   AF-A0A2U1MLB0-F1
#
_cell.length_a   1.000
_cell.length_b   1.000
_cell.length_c   1.000
_cell.angle_alpha   90.00
_cell.angle_beta   90.00
_cell.angle_gamma   90.00
#
_symmetry.space_group_name_H-M   'P 1'
#
loop_
_entity.id
_entity.type
_entity.pdbx_description
1 polymer ?
#
loop_
_entity_poly.entity_id
_entity_poly.type
_entity_poly.pdbx_seq_one_letter_code
_entity_poly.pdbx_strand_id
1 'polypeptide(L)'
;MISQSMLVVNSSGFQFLHIQKDINLKDVDLVFFPILIAEYFYVVVFNLKKTAINILNNNRDQFTSYKADYNDRCDLLIKLFSRYLESVGHKKSHAITTAVPHIPKLKCTTKEKNIQDSGIFCMHHMEMYMGEPFSKWDCGIVGQSDTQHLLLLLRVKYASKILLHEINVHASKNMQESEEFDVKYAPVTRREMTKNAILAKKERERR
;
A
#
# COMPACT_ATOMS: atom_id res chain seq x y z
N MET A 1 12.52 9.62 12.68
CA MET A 1 11.05 9.85 12.62
C MET A 1 10.58 9.34 11.28
N ILE A 2 9.90 8.18 11.23
CA ILE A 2 9.28 7.69 10.01
C ILE A 2 8.07 8.59 9.76
N SER A 3 8.19 9.51 8.80
CA SER A 3 7.07 10.28 8.30
C SER A 3 6.03 9.30 7.78
N GLN A 4 4.82 9.29 8.37
CA GLN A 4 3.70 8.53 7.83
C GLN A 4 3.35 9.12 6.45
N SER A 5 3.58 8.34 5.40
CA SER A 5 3.23 8.74 4.03
C SER A 5 1.72 8.58 3.83
N MET A 6 1.02 9.67 3.53
CA MET A 6 -0.38 9.65 3.09
C MET A 6 -0.38 9.54 1.56
N LEU A 7 -1.04 8.52 1.02
CA LEU A 7 -1.25 8.41 -0.42
C LEU A 7 -2.64 8.94 -0.77
N VAL A 8 -2.68 9.82 -1.78
CA VAL A 8 -3.90 10.47 -2.25
C VAL A 8 -4.06 10.17 -3.74
N VAL A 9 -5.28 9.84 -4.15
CA VAL A 9 -5.64 9.60 -5.55
C VAL A 9 -6.67 10.63 -5.99
N ASN A 10 -6.43 11.29 -7.12
CA ASN A 10 -7.34 12.24 -7.76
C ASN A 10 -7.65 11.81 -9.21
N SER A 11 -8.51 12.57 -9.90
CA SER A 11 -8.95 12.29 -11.27
C SER A 11 -7.83 12.30 -12.32
N SER A 12 -6.63 12.78 -11.96
CA SER A 12 -5.44 12.86 -12.82
C SER A 12 -4.36 11.80 -12.51
N GLY A 13 -4.54 10.92 -11.51
CA GLY A 13 -3.66 9.77 -11.26
C GLY A 13 -3.06 9.69 -9.85
N PHE A 14 -1.94 8.97 -9.71
CA PHE A 14 -1.24 8.74 -8.44
C PHE A 14 -0.31 9.90 -8.07
N GLN A 15 -0.42 10.43 -6.85
CA GLN A 15 0.58 11.33 -6.28
C GLN A 15 1.08 10.80 -4.93
N PHE A 16 2.40 10.52 -4.85
CA PHE A 16 3.11 10.44 -3.58
C PHE A 16 3.23 11.86 -3.05
N LEU A 17 2.36 12.26 -2.12
CA LEU A 17 2.41 13.60 -1.57
C LEU A 17 3.52 13.68 -0.52
N HIS A 18 4.56 14.44 -0.84
CA HIS A 18 5.33 15.14 0.18
C HIS A 18 4.32 15.89 1.05
N ILE A 19 4.48 15.90 2.38
CA ILE A 19 3.67 16.76 3.26
C ILE A 19 4.05 18.21 2.94
N GLN A 20 3.56 18.74 1.82
CA GLN A 20 3.47 20.15 1.58
C GLN A 20 2.36 20.67 2.48
N LYS A 21 2.65 21.76 3.19
CA LYS A 21 1.80 22.34 4.24
C LYS A 21 0.37 22.70 3.80
N ASP A 22 0.06 22.65 2.51
CA ASP A 22 -1.18 23.18 1.93
C ASP A 22 -1.89 22.17 1.00
N ILE A 23 -2.02 20.89 1.40
CA ILE A 23 -2.86 19.95 0.63
C ILE A 23 -4.34 20.29 0.87
N ASN A 24 -4.96 20.91 -0.12
CA ASN A 24 -6.39 21.10 -0.17
C ASN A 24 -7.10 19.77 -0.44
N LEU A 25 -7.73 19.18 0.58
CA LEU A 25 -8.48 17.93 0.44
C LEU A 25 -9.87 18.10 -0.20
N LYS A 26 -10.30 19.31 -0.58
CA LYS A 26 -11.64 19.54 -1.17
C LYS A 26 -11.88 18.74 -2.45
N ASP A 27 -10.82 18.49 -3.22
CA ASP A 27 -10.86 17.80 -4.51
C ASP A 27 -10.31 16.36 -4.44
N VAL A 28 -10.17 15.82 -3.22
CA VAL A 28 -9.67 14.47 -2.99
C VAL A 28 -10.84 13.52 -2.76
N ASP A 29 -10.94 12.48 -3.60
CA ASP A 29 -12.00 11.47 -3.50
C ASP A 29 -11.61 10.35 -2.51
N LEU A 30 -10.35 9.93 -2.50
CA LEU A 30 -9.84 8.80 -1.70
C LEU A 30 -8.56 9.17 -0.95
N VAL A 31 -8.52 8.84 0.34
CA VAL A 31 -7.32 8.96 1.17
C VAL A 31 -6.97 7.59 1.73
N PHE A 32 -5.72 7.18 1.55
CA PHE A 32 -5.23 5.86 1.93
C PHE A 32 -4.21 5.98 3.07
N PHE A 33 -4.42 5.20 4.13
CA PHE A 33 -3.51 5.04 5.25
C PHE A 33 -3.00 3.60 5.29
N PRO A 34 -1.75 3.33 4.87
CA PRO A 34 -1.12 2.03 5.11
C PRO A 34 -0.83 1.88 6.62
N ILE A 35 -1.31 0.79 7.21
CA ILE A 35 -1.18 0.51 8.64
C ILE A 35 -0.29 -0.72 8.83
N LEU A 36 0.74 -0.58 9.66
CA LEU A 36 1.64 -1.66 10.07
C LEU A 36 1.38 -2.04 11.52
N ILE A 37 0.92 -3.28 11.77
CA ILE A 37 0.72 -3.81 13.12
C ILE A 37 1.24 -5.24 13.17
N ALA A 38 2.08 -5.54 14.18
CA ALA A 38 2.66 -6.87 14.38
C ALA A 38 3.22 -7.46 13.06
N GLU A 39 4.05 -6.66 12.38
CA GLU A 39 4.70 -6.96 11.09
C GLU A 39 3.76 -7.12 9.88
N TYR A 40 2.46 -6.92 10.06
CA TYR A 40 1.48 -7.09 9.01
C TYR A 40 0.96 -5.73 8.49
N PHE A 41 0.95 -5.56 7.17
CA PHE A 41 0.38 -4.39 6.51
C PHE A 41 -1.08 -4.61 6.07
N TYR A 42 -1.92 -3.61 6.31
CA TYR A 42 -3.24 -3.46 5.67
C TYR A 42 -3.50 -1.98 5.37
N VAL A 43 -4.62 -1.65 4.71
CA VAL A 43 -4.94 -0.27 4.34
C VAL A 43 -6.28 0.16 4.90
N VAL A 44 -6.34 1.35 5.49
CA VAL A 44 -7.60 2.06 5.79
C VAL A 44 -7.81 3.12 4.70
N VAL A 45 -8.98 3.07 4.05
CA VAL A 45 -9.35 3.97 2.95
C VAL A 45 -10.52 4.83 3.36
N PHE A 46 -10.32 6.14 3.41
CA PHE A 46 -11.39 7.12 3.56
C PHE A 46 -11.85 7.54 2.17
N ASN A 47 -13.05 7.11 1.78
CA ASN A 47 -13.72 7.55 0.58
C ASN A 47 -14.53 8.81 0.90
N LEU A 48 -13.95 9.98 0.66
CA LEU A 48 -14.55 11.28 0.98
C LEU A 48 -15.75 11.60 0.07
N LYS A 49 -15.73 11.09 -1.17
CA LYS A 49 -16.85 11.21 -2.12
C LYS A 49 -18.12 10.54 -1.59
N LYS A 50 -18.00 9.29 -1.14
CA LYS A 50 -19.11 8.47 -0.62
C LYS A 50 -19.30 8.57 0.89
N THR A 51 -18.37 9.22 1.59
CA THR A 51 -18.35 9.29 3.06
C THR A 51 -18.33 7.89 3.69
N ALA A 52 -17.38 7.07 3.24
CA ALA A 52 -17.22 5.68 3.69
C ALA A 52 -15.79 5.41 4.15
N ILE A 53 -15.64 4.50 5.10
CA ILE A 53 -14.34 4.03 5.58
C ILE A 53 -14.25 2.54 5.27
N ASN A 54 -13.22 2.12 4.53
CA ASN A 54 -13.01 0.73 4.15
C ASN A 54 -11.67 0.23 4.67
N ILE A 55 -11.64 -0.99 5.20
CA ILE A 55 -10.41 -1.64 5.69
C ILE A 55 -10.05 -2.77 4.72
N LEU A 56 -9.03 -2.55 3.90
CA LEU A 56 -8.55 -3.51 2.92
C LEU A 56 -7.49 -4.41 3.57
N ASN A 57 -7.93 -5.56 4.09
CA ASN A 57 -7.06 -6.58 4.70
C ASN A 57 -7.20 -7.91 3.91
N ASN A 58 -6.10 -8.37 3.31
CA ASN A 58 -6.07 -9.60 2.51
C ASN A 58 -5.84 -10.89 3.34
N ASN A 59 -5.82 -10.81 4.66
CA ASN A 59 -5.75 -11.98 5.55
C ASN A 59 -6.64 -11.78 6.79
N ARG A 60 -7.85 -11.24 6.58
CA ARG A 60 -8.82 -11.14 7.67
C ARG A 60 -9.34 -12.53 8.05
N ASP A 61 -9.34 -12.82 9.35
CA ASP A 61 -10.17 -13.87 9.93
C ASP A 61 -11.65 -13.46 9.85
N GLN A 62 -12.49 -14.29 9.22
CA GLN A 62 -13.91 -13.99 9.08
C GLN A 62 -14.66 -14.11 10.40
N PHE A 63 -14.11 -14.82 11.38
CA PHE A 63 -14.70 -15.08 12.69
C PHE A 63 -14.42 -13.97 13.71
N THR A 64 -13.45 -13.08 13.45
CA THR A 64 -13.13 -11.96 14.34
C THR A 64 -13.97 -10.72 14.04
N SER A 65 -14.25 -9.94 15.08
CA SER A 65 -15.03 -8.70 14.96
C SER A 65 -14.12 -7.49 14.69
N TYR A 66 -14.71 -6.39 14.19
CA TYR A 66 -14.01 -5.10 14.11
C TYR A 66 -13.37 -4.70 15.44
N LYS A 67 -14.09 -4.94 16.54
CA LYS A 67 -13.64 -4.63 17.90
C LYS A 67 -12.39 -5.38 18.30
N ALA A 68 -12.27 -6.65 17.89
CA ALA A 68 -11.11 -7.48 18.22
C ALA A 68 -9.86 -7.06 17.44
N ASP A 69 -10.03 -6.72 16.16
CA ASP A 69 -8.88 -6.62 15.24
C ASP A 69 -8.43 -5.19 14.95
N TYR A 70 -9.32 -4.19 15.07
CA TYR A 70 -9.07 -2.85 14.51
C TYR A 70 -9.41 -1.69 15.43
N ASN A 71 -10.38 -1.84 16.34
CA ASN A 71 -11.04 -0.71 17.02
C ASN A 71 -10.07 0.34 17.58
N ASP A 72 -9.21 -0.01 18.54
CA ASP A 72 -8.38 0.99 19.24
C ASP A 72 -7.54 1.87 18.30
N ARG A 73 -7.07 1.30 17.18
CA ARG A 73 -6.20 2.00 16.22
C ARG A 73 -7.00 2.69 15.13
N CYS A 74 -8.00 2.02 14.58
CA CYS A 74 -8.84 2.60 13.54
C CYS A 74 -9.72 3.73 14.10
N ASP A 75 -10.30 3.60 15.29
CA ASP A 75 -11.09 4.67 15.93
C ASP A 75 -10.21 5.89 16.23
N LEU A 76 -8.97 5.67 16.68
CA LEU A 76 -8.00 6.75 16.86
C LEU A 76 -7.68 7.44 15.53
N LEU A 77 -7.41 6.67 14.46
CA LEU A 77 -7.15 7.21 13.13
C LEU A 77 -8.34 8.03 12.60
N ILE A 78 -9.56 7.51 12.73
CA ILE A 78 -10.80 8.20 12.34
C ILE A 78 -10.93 9.52 13.10
N LYS A 79 -10.77 9.49 14.43
CA LYS A 79 -10.82 10.69 15.26
C LYS A 79 -9.79 11.74 14.85
N LEU A 80 -8.54 11.33 14.61
CA LEU A 80 -7.47 12.25 14.22
C LEU A 80 -7.71 12.82 12.82
N PHE A 81 -8.08 11.97 11.86
CA PHE A 81 -8.33 12.41 10.48
C PHE A 81 -9.58 13.31 10.39
N SER A 82 -10.64 13.00 11.13
CA SER A 82 -11.81 13.88 11.22
C SER A 82 -11.48 15.26 11.77
N ARG A 83 -10.66 15.34 12.83
CA ARG A 83 -10.16 16.62 13.38
C ARG A 83 -9.33 17.39 12.36
N TYR A 84 -8.50 16.69 11.60
CA TYR A 84 -7.76 17.31 10.51
C TYR A 84 -8.71 17.89 9.45
N LEU A 85 -9.68 17.10 8.98
CA LEU A 85 -10.71 17.54 8.04
C LEU A 85 -11.47 18.77 8.55
N GLU A 86 -11.81 18.80 9.84
CA GLU A 86 -12.45 19.96 10.48
C GLU A 86 -11.53 21.18 10.47
N SER A 87 -10.26 21.02 10.84
CA SER A 87 -9.28 22.12 10.87
C SER A 87 -9.04 22.77 9.51
N VAL A 88 -9.22 22.02 8.41
CA VAL A 88 -9.11 22.53 7.04
C VAL A 88 -10.47 22.91 6.44
N GLY A 89 -11.55 22.93 7.23
CA GLY A 89 -12.89 23.33 6.80
C GLY A 89 -13.54 22.38 5.79
N HIS A 90 -13.16 21.09 5.80
CA HIS A 90 -13.70 20.10 4.87
C HIS A 90 -15.11 19.68 5.28
N LYS A 91 -16.08 19.82 4.36
CA LYS A 91 -17.52 19.56 4.58
C LYS A 91 -17.89 18.14 5.07
N LYS A 92 -16.97 17.19 5.01
CA LYS A 92 -17.17 15.78 5.41
C LYS A 92 -16.64 15.43 6.80
N SER A 93 -16.00 16.37 7.51
CA SER A 93 -15.39 16.11 8.83
C SER A 93 -16.34 15.45 9.83
N HIS A 94 -17.55 16.00 9.99
CA HIS A 94 -18.54 15.47 10.91
C HIS A 94 -19.06 14.08 10.47
N ALA A 95 -19.35 13.93 9.17
CA ALA A 95 -19.90 12.70 8.64
C ALA A 95 -18.91 11.52 8.66
N ILE A 96 -17.60 11.78 8.52
CA ILE A 96 -16.55 10.76 8.69
C ILE A 96 -16.42 10.35 10.16
N THR A 97 -16.62 11.26 11.12
CA THR A 97 -16.55 10.95 12.56
C THR A 97 -17.54 9.88 12.98
N THR A 98 -18.72 9.85 12.36
CA THR A 98 -19.79 8.90 12.67
C THR A 98 -19.86 7.72 11.69
N ALA A 99 -18.97 7.66 10.69
CA ALA A 99 -18.99 6.60 9.70
C ALA A 99 -18.52 5.28 10.32
N VAL A 100 -19.26 4.20 10.05
CA VAL A 100 -18.90 2.85 10.51
C VAL A 100 -17.90 2.24 9.52
N PRO A 101 -16.71 1.80 9.99
CA PRO A 101 -15.74 1.13 9.13
C PRO A 101 -16.30 -0.18 8.57
N HIS A 102 -16.19 -0.33 7.25
CA HIS A 102 -16.58 -1.52 6.53
C HIS A 102 -15.33 -2.36 6.21
N ILE A 103 -15.41 -3.67 6.49
CA ILE A 103 -14.33 -4.61 6.15
C ILE A 103 -14.84 -5.51 5.01
N PRO A 104 -14.57 -5.16 3.74
CA PRO A 104 -15.06 -5.92 2.60
C PRO A 104 -14.47 -7.34 2.55
N LYS A 105 -15.28 -8.29 2.07
CA LYS A 105 -14.78 -9.60 1.67
C LYS A 105 -14.02 -9.46 0.34
N LEU A 106 -12.69 -9.49 0.40
CA LEU A 106 -11.84 -9.35 -0.77
C LEU A 106 -11.73 -10.67 -1.52
N LYS A 107 -11.78 -10.63 -2.85
CA LYS A 107 -11.55 -11.83 -3.66
C LYS A 107 -10.11 -12.36 -3.47
N CYS A 108 -9.14 -11.49 -3.24
CA CYS A 108 -7.73 -11.83 -2.96
C CYS A 108 -7.44 -12.13 -1.48
N THR A 109 -8.46 -12.52 -0.70
CA THR A 109 -8.22 -12.97 0.68
C THR A 109 -7.43 -14.27 0.68
N THR A 110 -6.28 -14.25 1.33
CA THR A 110 -5.41 -15.41 1.57
C THR A 110 -5.90 -16.18 2.78
N LYS A 111 -5.88 -17.53 2.71
CA LYS A 111 -6.29 -18.41 3.81
C LYS A 111 -5.29 -18.41 4.98
N GLU A 112 -4.01 -18.30 4.67
CA GLU A 112 -2.92 -18.33 5.64
C GLU A 112 -2.24 -16.96 5.74
N LYS A 113 -1.76 -16.62 6.94
CA LYS A 113 -1.11 -15.33 7.20
C LYS A 113 0.23 -15.25 6.49
N ASN A 114 0.24 -14.58 5.34
CA ASN A 114 1.47 -14.25 4.63
C ASN A 114 1.96 -12.85 5.02
N ILE A 115 2.79 -12.79 6.06
CA ILE A 115 3.40 -11.55 6.55
C ILE A 115 4.30 -10.92 5.47
N GLN A 116 5.09 -11.74 4.77
CA GLN A 116 6.09 -11.33 3.79
C GLN A 116 5.50 -10.55 2.61
N ASP A 117 4.27 -10.88 2.21
CA ASP A 117 3.60 -10.24 1.09
C ASP A 117 2.56 -9.17 1.48
N SER A 118 2.29 -9.00 2.77
CA SER A 118 1.28 -8.03 3.24
C SER A 118 1.53 -6.62 2.70
N GLY A 119 2.80 -6.18 2.64
CA GLY A 119 3.18 -4.90 2.05
C GLY A 119 2.92 -4.80 0.54
N ILE A 120 3.05 -5.90 -0.20
CA ILE A 120 2.75 -5.94 -1.64
C ILE A 120 1.24 -5.83 -1.87
N PHE A 121 0.43 -6.57 -1.11
CA PHE A 121 -1.03 -6.41 -1.15
C PHE A 121 -1.46 -5.00 -0.75
N CYS A 122 -0.85 -4.42 0.28
CA CYS A 122 -1.10 -3.05 0.72
C CYS A 122 -0.86 -2.04 -0.41
N MET A 123 0.33 -2.05 -1.02
CA MET A 123 0.65 -1.16 -2.14
C MET A 123 -0.24 -1.42 -3.37
N HIS A 124 -0.55 -2.68 -3.65
CA HIS A 124 -1.37 -3.03 -4.79
C HIS A 124 -2.83 -2.61 -4.62
N HIS A 125 -3.41 -2.77 -3.43
CA HIS A 125 -4.74 -2.26 -3.13
C HIS A 125 -4.81 -0.74 -3.26
N MET A 126 -3.79 -0.03 -2.79
CA MET A 126 -3.67 1.42 -2.98
C MET A 126 -3.56 1.79 -4.46
N GLU A 127 -2.88 0.98 -5.27
CA GLU A 127 -2.74 1.21 -6.72
C GLU A 127 -4.00 0.85 -7.53
N MET A 128 -4.82 -0.10 -7.09
CA MET A 128 -5.90 -0.64 -7.91
C MET A 128 -7.30 -0.21 -7.45
N TYR A 129 -7.48 0.21 -6.20
CA TYR A 129 -8.79 0.57 -5.69
C TYR A 129 -9.13 2.03 -6.04
N MET A 130 -10.15 2.21 -6.89
CA MET A 130 -10.60 3.54 -7.33
C MET A 130 -11.98 3.93 -6.80
N GLY A 131 -12.45 3.23 -5.76
CA GLY A 131 -13.70 3.54 -5.06
C GLY A 131 -14.94 2.87 -5.66
N GLU A 132 -14.78 1.97 -6.63
CA GLU A 132 -15.83 1.08 -7.13
C GLU A 132 -16.43 0.18 -6.03
N PRO A 133 -17.67 -0.32 -6.21
CA PRO A 133 -18.24 -1.30 -5.29
C PRO A 133 -17.40 -2.58 -5.23
N PHE A 134 -17.17 -3.12 -4.02
CA PHE A 134 -16.36 -4.34 -3.83
C PHE A 134 -16.89 -5.59 -4.54
N SER A 135 -18.20 -5.65 -4.83
CA SER A 135 -18.78 -6.72 -5.65
C SER A 135 -18.27 -6.72 -7.09
N LYS A 136 -17.88 -5.55 -7.61
CA LYS A 136 -17.35 -5.34 -8.96
C LYS A 136 -15.83 -5.16 -8.97
N TRP A 137 -15.21 -4.94 -7.82
CA TRP A 137 -13.77 -4.82 -7.74
C TRP A 137 -13.10 -6.17 -7.97
N ASP A 138 -12.07 -6.14 -8.79
CA ASP A 138 -11.11 -7.22 -8.93
C ASP A 138 -9.72 -6.63 -8.69
N CYS A 139 -9.06 -7.10 -7.63
CA CYS A 139 -7.69 -6.71 -7.31
C CYS A 139 -6.66 -7.36 -8.26
N GLY A 140 -7.07 -8.15 -9.27
CA GLY A 140 -6.19 -8.64 -10.33
C GLY A 140 -5.21 -9.75 -9.92
N ILE A 141 -5.21 -10.14 -8.64
CA ILE A 141 -4.35 -11.19 -8.07
C ILE A 141 -5.05 -12.56 -8.08
N VAL A 142 -6.38 -12.58 -8.12
CA VAL A 142 -7.19 -13.80 -7.90
C VAL A 142 -7.31 -14.63 -9.17
N GLY A 143 -7.21 -15.96 -9.03
CA GLY A 143 -7.40 -16.89 -10.15
C GLY A 143 -6.21 -16.98 -11.11
N GLN A 144 -5.08 -16.34 -10.77
CA GLN A 144 -3.84 -16.46 -11.53
C GLN A 144 -3.18 -17.81 -11.24
N SER A 145 -2.81 -18.54 -12.29
CA SER A 145 -2.18 -19.86 -12.21
C SER A 145 -0.85 -19.82 -11.44
N ASP A 146 -0.16 -18.68 -11.42
CA ASP A 146 1.07 -18.45 -10.68
C ASP A 146 1.03 -17.14 -9.88
N THR A 147 0.33 -17.17 -8.75
CA THR A 147 0.24 -16.03 -7.82
C THR A 147 1.62 -15.61 -7.29
N GLN A 148 2.55 -16.55 -7.10
CA GLN A 148 3.89 -16.25 -6.59
C GLN A 148 4.73 -15.49 -7.62
N HIS A 149 4.64 -15.87 -8.89
CA HIS A 149 5.27 -15.11 -9.97
C HIS A 149 4.69 -13.70 -10.08
N LEU A 150 3.36 -13.54 -9.97
CA LEU A 150 2.75 -12.21 -9.97
C LEU A 150 3.24 -11.34 -8.80
N LEU A 151 3.31 -11.88 -7.59
CA LEU A 151 3.84 -11.15 -6.43
C LEU A 151 5.31 -10.76 -6.63
N LEU A 152 6.12 -11.61 -7.26
CA LEU A 152 7.49 -11.26 -7.66
C LEU A 152 7.52 -10.10 -8.66
N LEU A 153 6.66 -10.11 -9.68
CA LEU A 153 6.57 -9.00 -10.64
C LEU A 153 6.16 -7.69 -9.96
N LEU A 154 5.22 -7.74 -9.01
CA LEU A 154 4.82 -6.58 -8.22
C LEU A 154 5.96 -6.07 -7.33
N ARG A 155 6.73 -6.96 -6.69
CA ARG A 155 7.93 -6.59 -5.91
C ARG A 155 8.93 -5.84 -6.79
N VAL A 156 9.23 -6.36 -7.98
CA VAL A 156 10.12 -5.70 -8.94
C VAL A 156 9.55 -4.34 -9.35
N LYS A 157 8.28 -4.28 -9.74
CA LYS A 157 7.60 -3.04 -10.14
C LYS A 157 7.71 -1.95 -9.05
N TYR A 158 7.35 -2.27 -7.82
CA TYR A 158 7.35 -1.29 -6.74
C TYR A 158 8.77 -0.90 -6.31
N ALA A 159 9.70 -1.85 -6.23
CA ALA A 159 11.09 -1.56 -5.94
C ALA A 159 11.71 -0.63 -6.99
N SER A 160 11.53 -0.94 -8.29
CA SER A 160 12.02 -0.08 -9.37
C SER A 160 11.40 1.32 -9.33
N LYS A 161 10.08 1.42 -9.10
CA LYS A 161 9.41 2.72 -8.96
C LYS A 161 10.01 3.54 -7.81
N ILE A 162 10.26 2.94 -6.65
CA ILE A 162 10.83 3.63 -5.48
C ILE A 162 12.29 4.03 -5.73
N LEU A 163 13.10 3.12 -6.30
CA LEU A 163 14.52 3.35 -6.56
C LEU A 163 14.76 4.46 -7.57
N LEU A 164 13.86 4.61 -8.55
CA LEU A 164 13.99 5.56 -9.65
C LEU A 164 13.06 6.79 -9.53
N HIS A 165 12.28 6.91 -8.46
CA HIS A 165 11.38 8.05 -8.27
C HIS A 165 12.19 9.34 -8.07
N GLU A 166 11.72 10.45 -8.63
CA GLU A 166 12.33 11.78 -8.49
C GLU A 166 12.52 12.29 -7.04
N ILE A 167 11.77 11.76 -6.07
CA ILE A 167 11.87 12.13 -4.65
C ILE A 167 13.06 11.41 -4.00
N ASN A 168 13.47 10.26 -4.55
CA ASN A 168 14.63 9.55 -4.07
C ASN A 168 15.89 10.31 -4.52
N VAL A 169 16.59 10.92 -3.56
CA VAL A 169 17.83 11.67 -3.80
C VAL A 169 18.93 10.83 -4.45
N HIS A 170 18.81 9.51 -4.41
CA HIS A 170 19.72 8.58 -5.06
C HIS A 170 19.22 8.05 -6.41
N ALA A 171 18.08 8.53 -6.94
CA ALA A 171 17.49 8.01 -8.18
C ALA A 171 18.45 8.04 -9.37
N SER A 172 19.13 9.17 -9.62
CA SER A 172 20.11 9.29 -10.70
C SER A 172 21.29 8.34 -10.53
N LYS A 173 21.77 8.17 -9.28
CA LYS A 173 22.86 7.25 -8.97
C LYS A 173 22.42 5.79 -9.17
N ASN A 174 21.24 5.42 -8.70
CA ASN A 174 20.68 4.08 -8.87
C ASN A 174 20.52 3.73 -10.36
N MET A 175 20.09 4.70 -11.17
CA MET A 175 19.98 4.53 -12.62
C MET A 175 21.35 4.30 -13.26
N GLN A 176 22.32 5.15 -12.95
CA GLN A 176 23.69 5.03 -13.46
C GLN A 176 24.32 3.68 -13.08
N GLU A 177 24.23 3.27 -11.82
CA GLU A 177 24.76 1.97 -11.38
C GLU A 177 24.07 0.80 -12.08
N SER A 178 22.76 0.91 -12.35
CA SER A 178 22.02 -0.10 -13.12
C SER A 178 22.51 -0.19 -14.57
N GLU A 179 22.74 0.95 -15.23
CA GLU A 179 23.26 1.01 -16.60
C GLU A 179 24.69 0.45 -16.67
N GLU A 180 25.56 0.85 -15.75
CA GLU A 180 26.92 0.35 -15.66
C GLU A 180 26.94 -1.16 -15.43
N PHE A 181 26.07 -1.69 -14.56
CA PHE A 181 25.92 -3.11 -14.33
C PHE A 181 25.49 -3.87 -15.60
N ASP A 182 24.57 -3.29 -16.37
CA ASP A 182 24.05 -3.86 -17.61
C ASP A 182 25.06 -3.86 -18.75
N VAL A 183 25.90 -2.83 -18.83
CA VAL A 183 27.02 -2.74 -19.79
C VAL A 183 28.15 -3.68 -19.40
N LYS A 184 28.48 -3.76 -18.11
CA LYS A 184 29.65 -4.51 -17.61
C LYS A 184 29.45 -6.03 -17.65
N TYR A 185 28.22 -6.50 -17.49
CA TYR A 185 27.95 -7.93 -17.33
C TYR A 185 26.91 -8.45 -18.34
N ALA A 186 27.29 -9.51 -19.06
CA ALA A 186 26.38 -10.24 -19.92
C ALA A 186 25.15 -10.78 -19.13
N PRO A 187 23.98 -10.93 -19.78
CA PRO A 187 22.75 -11.36 -19.10
C PRO A 187 22.90 -12.65 -18.27
N VAL A 188 23.67 -13.62 -18.75
CA VAL A 188 23.93 -14.89 -18.04
C VAL A 188 24.71 -14.63 -16.75
N THR A 189 25.75 -13.81 -16.81
CA THR A 189 26.55 -13.42 -15.63
C THR A 189 25.72 -12.66 -14.61
N ARG A 190 24.86 -11.72 -15.05
CA ARG A 190 23.96 -10.98 -14.16
C ARG A 190 23.00 -11.92 -13.41
N ARG A 191 22.40 -12.88 -14.11
CA ARG A 191 21.53 -13.89 -13.49
C ARG A 191 22.27 -14.71 -12.44
N GLU A 192 23.51 -15.10 -12.71
CA GLU A 192 24.32 -15.87 -11.77
C GLU A 192 24.70 -15.06 -10.52
N MET A 193 25.12 -13.80 -10.71
CA MET A 193 25.40 -12.88 -9.61
C MET A 193 24.17 -12.68 -8.71
N THR A 194 22.99 -12.49 -9.31
CA THR A 194 21.73 -12.35 -8.56
C THR A 194 21.40 -13.62 -7.77
N LYS A 195 21.56 -14.82 -8.36
CA LYS A 195 21.37 -16.09 -7.65
C LYS A 195 22.30 -16.21 -6.45
N ASN A 196 23.58 -15.90 -6.64
CA ASN A 196 24.58 -15.95 -5.57
C ASN A 196 24.28 -14.95 -4.45
N ALA A 197 23.84 -13.74 -4.80
CA ALA A 197 23.41 -12.74 -3.81
C ALA A 197 22.19 -13.20 -3.00
N ILE A 198 21.20 -13.85 -3.64
CA ILE A 198 20.03 -14.42 -2.95
C ILE A 198 20.48 -15.53 -1.99
N LEU A 199 21.36 -16.42 -2.42
CA LEU A 199 21.87 -17.51 -1.57
C LEU A 199 22.63 -16.95 -0.36
N ALA A 200 23.54 -15.99 -0.59
CA ALA A 200 24.30 -15.34 0.48
C ALA A 200 23.41 -14.57 1.47
N LYS A 201 22.26 -14.03 1.02
CA LYS A 201 21.27 -13.43 1.92
C LYS A 201 20.59 -14.49 2.79
N LYS A 202 20.13 -15.60 2.21
CA LYS A 202 19.50 -16.70 2.95
C LYS A 202 20.42 -17.28 4.03
N GLU A 203 21.71 -17.44 3.72
CA GLU A 203 22.69 -17.92 4.71
C GLU A 203 22.92 -16.94 5.87
N ARG A 204 22.81 -15.63 5.62
CA ARG A 204 22.89 -14.61 6.69
C ARG A 204 21.65 -14.63 7.59
N GLU A 205 20.47 -14.84 7.03
CA GLU A 205 19.20 -14.89 7.77
C GLU A 205 19.03 -16.17 8.61
N ARG A 206 19.87 -17.19 8.36
CA ARG A 206 19.91 -18.44 9.14
C ARG A 206 20.85 -18.41 10.34
N ARG A 207 21.70 -17.39 10.45
CA ARG A 207 22.66 -17.21 11.56
C ARG A 207 22.06 -16.31 12.63
#